data_AF-A0A3M1GPL2-F1
#
_entry.id   AF-A0A3M1GPL2-F1
#
_cell.length_a   1.000
_cell.length_b   1.000
_cell.length_c   1.000
_cell.angle_alpha   90.00
_cell.angle_beta   90.00
_cell.angle_gamma   90.00
#
_symmetry.space_group_name_H-M   'P 1'
#
loop_
_entity.id
_entity.type
_entity.pdbx_description
1 polymer ?
#
loop_
_entity_poly.entity_id
_entity_poly.type
_entity_poly.pdbx_seq_one_letter_code
_entity_poly.pdbx_strand_id
1 'polypeptide(L)'
;MTNPSSDSAGAPAQPVSPPHVDLEVKDAQIIFNRVWAKLEDEFGRENLRFPKELILLGGAPGAGKGTNTPFIMKVRSLTCEPIVVSALLDSPEAKRIKDAGGMVGDREVVEIVFRKLLEPQYADGAILDGFPRTRVQVECLKLLYDRMIELRREFYDTPLRRYFRQPVIHIMVLFVDERESVARQLRRGRIVAEHNEEVRRSGVGELMEERATDQSEEAARHRYRVFKEKTYHALQSLREIFHFHFINAQGPLEEVQENIIKELQYQSSLELDPQTFDQLRRLPLASEIIVHARQELVRRLDDYEFQKSELFHRVLDFIEARIMPIVKRHAISGRAQINSEDPLLNDPEALAMLIDIFSERGYHAVVDLHRIEIPEQVDLKTGRISCRMKKVFRIMVSFLGSEIRRGA
;
A
#
# COMPACT_ATOMS: atom_id res chain seq x y z
N MET A 1 -27.88 47.42 46.02
CA MET A 1 -26.83 46.38 45.87
C MET A 1 -27.55 45.05 45.73
N THR A 2 -28.00 44.68 44.53
CA THR A 2 -27.29 43.87 43.49
C THR A 2 -27.22 42.37 43.81
N ASN A 3 -28.06 41.61 43.08
CA ASN A 3 -27.93 40.21 42.61
C ASN A 3 -28.16 39.03 43.60
N PRO A 4 -28.46 37.80 43.11
CA PRO A 4 -29.53 37.43 42.16
C PRO A 4 -30.20 36.05 42.42
N SER A 5 -31.23 35.82 41.62
CA SER A 5 -31.92 34.61 41.16
C SER A 5 -31.25 33.23 41.32
N SER A 6 -32.07 32.27 41.74
CA SER A 6 -31.80 30.83 41.87
C SER A 6 -31.72 30.09 40.54
N ASP A 7 -30.72 29.21 40.44
CA ASP A 7 -30.46 28.23 39.39
C ASP A 7 -31.64 27.27 39.12
N SER A 8 -31.99 27.12 37.84
CA SER A 8 -32.62 25.90 37.31
C SER A 8 -31.66 25.26 36.30
N ALA A 9 -31.03 24.16 36.71
CA ALA A 9 -30.12 23.39 35.88
C ALA A 9 -30.83 22.83 34.63
N GLY A 10 -30.47 23.35 33.46
CA GLY A 10 -30.84 22.78 32.16
C GLY A 10 -29.99 21.55 31.87
N ALA A 11 -30.65 20.40 31.66
CA ALA A 11 -30.01 19.21 31.13
C ALA A 11 -29.44 19.47 29.72
N PRO A 12 -28.31 18.86 29.33
CA PRO A 12 -27.73 19.06 28.02
C PRO A 12 -28.66 18.47 26.94
N ALA A 13 -29.08 19.31 26.00
CA ALA A 13 -29.85 18.89 24.84
C ALA A 13 -29.02 17.89 24.02
N GLN A 14 -29.57 16.69 23.80
CA GLN A 14 -29.01 15.74 22.84
C GLN A 14 -29.10 16.34 21.42
N PRO A 15 -28.07 16.19 20.58
CA PRO A 15 -28.12 16.66 19.21
C PRO A 15 -29.19 15.87 18.45
N VAL A 16 -30.26 16.55 18.04
CA VAL A 16 -31.36 15.96 17.27
C VAL A 16 -30.88 15.82 15.81
N SER A 17 -30.71 14.57 15.33
CA SER A 17 -30.42 14.29 13.93
C SER A 17 -31.59 14.71 13.02
N PRO A 18 -31.34 15.18 11.78
CA PRO A 18 -32.42 15.56 10.87
C PRO A 18 -33.30 14.35 10.51
N PRO A 19 -34.63 14.49 10.41
CA PRO A 19 -35.56 13.36 10.21
C PRO A 19 -35.31 12.54 8.93
N HIS A 20 -34.66 13.13 7.91
CA HIS A 20 -34.30 12.42 6.67
C HIS A 20 -33.12 11.44 6.87
N VAL A 21 -32.22 11.73 7.81
CA VAL A 21 -31.08 10.86 8.14
C VAL A 21 -31.57 9.59 8.84
N ASP A 22 -32.51 9.73 9.76
CA ASP A 22 -33.08 8.59 10.50
C ASP A 22 -33.86 7.64 9.59
N LEU A 23 -34.48 8.14 8.52
CA LEU A 23 -35.16 7.32 7.51
C LEU A 23 -34.16 6.52 6.67
N GLU A 24 -33.11 7.15 6.15
CA GLU A 24 -32.06 6.49 5.36
C GLU A 24 -31.34 5.37 6.15
N VAL A 25 -31.12 5.60 7.45
CA VAL A 25 -30.51 4.59 8.35
C VAL A 25 -31.45 3.40 8.55
N LYS A 26 -32.75 3.64 8.75
CA LYS A 26 -33.75 2.56 8.86
C LYS A 26 -33.85 1.75 7.57
N ASP A 27 -33.85 2.42 6.42
CA ASP A 27 -33.87 1.75 5.12
C ASP A 27 -32.62 0.89 4.92
N ALA A 28 -31.43 1.39 5.27
CA ALA A 28 -30.19 0.63 5.22
C ALA A 28 -30.23 -0.62 6.11
N GLN A 29 -30.74 -0.52 7.34
CA GLN A 29 -30.86 -1.66 8.25
C GLN A 29 -31.78 -2.76 7.68
N ILE A 30 -32.92 -2.36 7.09
CA ILE A 30 -33.87 -3.30 6.48
C ILE A 30 -33.22 -3.99 5.27
N ILE A 31 -32.57 -3.22 4.40
CA ILE A 31 -31.87 -3.73 3.23
C ILE A 31 -30.76 -4.70 3.65
N PHE A 32 -29.89 -4.28 4.56
CA PHE A 32 -28.77 -5.06 5.04
C PHE A 32 -29.23 -6.37 5.67
N ASN A 33 -30.18 -6.33 6.61
CA ASN A 33 -30.66 -7.53 7.30
C ASN A 33 -31.26 -8.55 6.32
N ARG A 34 -31.99 -8.08 5.30
CA ARG A 34 -32.57 -8.95 4.29
C ARG A 34 -31.51 -9.60 3.39
N VAL A 35 -30.50 -8.82 2.98
CA VAL A 35 -29.37 -9.35 2.18
C VAL A 35 -28.55 -10.33 3.02
N TRP A 36 -28.22 -9.96 4.25
CA TRP A 36 -27.43 -10.78 5.17
C TRP A 36 -28.10 -12.13 5.45
N ALA A 37 -29.40 -12.13 5.80
CA ALA A 37 -30.14 -13.37 6.05
C ALA A 37 -30.16 -14.29 4.83
N LYS A 38 -30.25 -13.72 3.61
CA LYS A 38 -30.19 -14.52 2.37
C LYS A 38 -28.80 -15.12 2.15
N LEU A 39 -27.73 -14.36 2.42
CA LEU A 39 -26.35 -14.87 2.32
C LEU A 39 -26.09 -15.96 3.38
N GLU A 40 -26.57 -15.79 4.60
CA GLU A 40 -26.47 -16.81 5.66
C GLU A 40 -27.21 -18.10 5.31
N ASP A 41 -28.43 -17.99 4.77
CA ASP A 41 -29.24 -19.15 4.35
C ASP A 41 -28.56 -19.93 3.20
N GLU A 42 -27.95 -19.22 2.26
CA GLU A 42 -27.36 -19.83 1.07
C GLU A 42 -25.95 -20.39 1.28
N PHE A 43 -25.08 -19.64 1.96
CA PHE A 43 -23.68 -20.01 2.13
C PHE A 43 -23.40 -20.69 3.47
N GLY A 44 -24.25 -20.45 4.48
CA GLY A 44 -23.97 -20.82 5.86
C GLY A 44 -23.02 -19.84 6.54
N ARG A 45 -23.22 -19.63 7.84
CA ARG A 45 -22.52 -18.61 8.64
C ARG A 45 -20.99 -18.78 8.66
N GLU A 46 -20.49 -20.01 8.67
CA GLU A 46 -19.06 -20.36 8.63
C GLU A 46 -18.36 -20.13 7.28
N ASN A 47 -19.14 -19.92 6.21
CA ASN A 47 -18.64 -19.65 4.86
C ASN A 47 -18.84 -18.19 4.44
N LEU A 48 -19.37 -17.33 5.31
CA LEU A 48 -19.40 -15.87 5.12
C LEU A 48 -18.01 -15.25 5.32
N ARG A 49 -17.07 -15.68 4.48
CA ARG A 49 -15.66 -15.33 4.52
C ARG A 49 -15.41 -14.16 3.58
N PHE A 50 -15.60 -12.97 4.12
CA PHE A 50 -15.32 -11.74 3.39
C PHE A 50 -13.81 -11.44 3.34
N PRO A 51 -13.37 -10.61 2.38
CA PRO A 51 -11.96 -10.24 2.22
C PRO A 51 -11.39 -9.60 3.48
N LYS A 52 -10.09 -9.83 3.74
CA LYS A 52 -9.38 -9.09 4.79
C LYS A 52 -9.33 -7.60 4.45
N GLU A 53 -9.08 -7.28 3.20
CA GLU A 53 -8.87 -5.90 2.75
C GLU A 53 -9.91 -5.48 1.71
N LEU A 54 -10.55 -4.33 1.91
CA LEU A 54 -11.46 -3.73 0.94
C LEU A 54 -10.96 -2.34 0.56
N ILE A 55 -10.70 -2.12 -0.72
CA ILE A 55 -10.34 -0.81 -1.27
C ILE A 55 -11.55 -0.27 -2.03
N LEU A 56 -12.16 0.80 -1.52
CA LEU A 56 -13.24 1.51 -2.19
C LEU A 56 -12.64 2.60 -3.06
N LEU A 57 -12.65 2.38 -4.38
CA LEU A 57 -12.07 3.31 -5.34
C LEU A 57 -13.12 4.34 -5.78
N GLY A 58 -13.01 5.52 -5.17
CA GLY A 58 -13.75 6.72 -5.52
C GLY A 58 -13.00 7.61 -6.50
N GLY A 59 -13.74 8.44 -7.22
CA GLY A 59 -13.16 9.47 -8.08
C GLY A 59 -14.15 9.98 -9.10
N ALA A 60 -14.00 11.25 -9.48
CA ALA A 60 -14.85 11.88 -10.47
C ALA A 60 -14.75 11.13 -11.82
N PRO A 61 -15.76 11.25 -12.69
CA PRO A 61 -15.61 10.87 -14.10
C PRO A 61 -14.34 11.51 -14.68
N GLY A 62 -13.51 10.75 -15.39
CA GLY A 62 -12.24 11.28 -15.93
C GLY A 62 -11.07 11.34 -14.93
N ALA A 63 -11.24 10.95 -13.67
CA ALA A 63 -10.15 10.91 -12.68
C ALA A 63 -9.09 9.81 -12.92
N GLY A 64 -9.27 8.96 -13.93
CA GLY A 64 -8.31 7.89 -14.26
C GLY A 64 -8.44 6.62 -13.40
N LYS A 65 -9.62 6.34 -12.81
CA LYS A 65 -9.88 5.11 -12.04
C LYS A 65 -9.50 3.85 -12.80
N GLY A 66 -10.06 3.65 -14.00
CA GLY A 66 -9.78 2.46 -14.81
C GLY A 66 -8.29 2.31 -15.18
N THR A 67 -7.59 3.43 -15.37
CA THR A 67 -6.15 3.43 -15.67
C THR A 67 -5.29 3.08 -14.45
N ASN A 68 -5.67 3.57 -13.27
CA ASN A 68 -4.90 3.37 -12.04
C ASN A 68 -5.29 2.11 -11.26
N THR A 69 -6.45 1.51 -11.52
CA THR A 69 -6.90 0.29 -10.81
C THR A 69 -5.88 -0.84 -10.90
N PRO A 70 -5.38 -1.25 -12.09
CA PRO A 70 -4.39 -2.32 -12.19
C PRO A 70 -3.08 -1.98 -11.45
N PHE A 71 -2.70 -0.70 -11.44
CA PHE A 71 -1.52 -0.23 -10.72
C PHE A 71 -1.69 -0.32 -9.20
N ILE A 72 -2.83 0.15 -8.67
CA ILE A 72 -3.16 0.05 -7.24
C ILE A 72 -3.16 -1.44 -6.83
N MET A 73 -3.77 -2.31 -7.62
CA MET A 73 -3.79 -3.75 -7.35
C MET A 73 -2.39 -4.34 -7.31
N LYS A 74 -1.51 -3.97 -8.27
CA LYS A 74 -0.11 -4.38 -8.27
C LYS A 74 0.64 -3.90 -7.03
N VAL A 75 0.46 -2.64 -6.63
CA VAL A 75 1.09 -2.08 -5.41
C VAL A 75 0.61 -2.81 -4.15
N ARG A 76 -0.66 -3.21 -4.11
CA ARG A 76 -1.29 -3.94 -3.00
C ARG A 76 -1.13 -5.46 -3.10
N SER A 77 -0.42 -5.96 -4.12
CA SER A 77 -0.23 -7.40 -4.39
C SER A 77 -1.55 -8.19 -4.54
N LEU A 78 -2.61 -7.55 -5.04
CA LEU A 78 -3.89 -8.19 -5.33
C LEU A 78 -3.86 -8.86 -6.71
N THR A 79 -4.16 -10.16 -6.77
CA THR A 79 -4.14 -10.97 -8.00
C THR A 79 -5.52 -11.22 -8.61
N CYS A 80 -6.59 -10.78 -7.96
CA CYS A 80 -7.97 -10.91 -8.46
C CYS A 80 -8.27 -9.85 -9.54
N GLU A 81 -9.46 -9.89 -10.14
CA GLU A 81 -9.99 -8.81 -10.98
C GLU A 81 -10.76 -7.78 -10.12
N PRO A 82 -10.73 -6.47 -10.42
CA PRO A 82 -11.49 -5.48 -9.65
C PRO A 82 -12.99 -5.71 -9.80
N ILE A 83 -13.73 -5.47 -8.71
CA ILE A 83 -15.19 -5.56 -8.72
C ILE A 83 -15.74 -4.22 -9.24
N VAL A 84 -16.04 -4.18 -10.53
CA VAL A 84 -16.68 -3.03 -11.17
C VAL A 84 -18.20 -3.19 -11.08
N VAL A 85 -18.83 -2.45 -10.16
CA VAL A 85 -20.25 -2.61 -9.82
C VAL A 85 -21.15 -2.44 -11.05
N SER A 86 -20.81 -1.50 -11.93
CA SER A 86 -21.58 -1.28 -13.16
C SER A 86 -21.52 -2.46 -14.14
N ALA A 87 -20.49 -3.30 -14.09
CA ALA A 87 -20.40 -4.50 -14.93
C ALA A 87 -21.18 -5.69 -14.35
N LEU A 88 -21.55 -5.64 -13.06
CA LEU A 88 -22.42 -6.67 -12.46
C LEU A 88 -23.91 -6.38 -12.69
N LEU A 89 -24.25 -5.13 -13.02
CA LEU A 89 -25.60 -4.63 -13.26
C LEU A 89 -26.00 -4.78 -14.73
N ASP A 90 -26.10 -6.04 -15.17
CA ASP A 90 -26.30 -6.41 -16.59
C ASP A 90 -27.71 -6.92 -16.91
N SER A 91 -28.60 -6.95 -15.91
CA SER A 91 -30.01 -7.31 -16.13
C SER A 91 -30.68 -6.32 -17.10
N PRO A 92 -31.68 -6.75 -17.92
CA PRO A 92 -32.37 -5.84 -18.85
C PRO A 92 -33.05 -4.65 -18.17
N GLU A 93 -33.42 -4.79 -16.90
CA GLU A 93 -33.96 -3.70 -16.08
C GLU A 93 -32.86 -2.77 -15.59
N ALA A 94 -31.75 -3.30 -15.08
CA ALA A 94 -30.59 -2.50 -14.69
C ALA A 94 -30.00 -1.73 -15.88
N LYS A 95 -29.94 -2.33 -17.08
CA LYS A 95 -29.52 -1.67 -18.32
C LYS A 95 -30.44 -0.51 -18.66
N ARG A 96 -31.77 -0.71 -18.66
CA ARG A 96 -32.75 0.36 -18.89
C ARG A 96 -32.60 1.53 -17.90
N ILE A 97 -32.38 1.23 -16.61
CA ILE A 97 -32.18 2.25 -15.58
C ILE A 97 -30.85 3.00 -15.80
N LYS A 98 -29.77 2.30 -16.15
CA LYS A 98 -28.44 2.88 -16.44
C LYS A 98 -28.46 3.77 -17.68
N ASP A 99 -29.12 3.34 -18.75
CA ASP A 99 -29.24 4.08 -20.01
C ASP A 99 -30.05 5.38 -19.81
N ALA A 100 -31.02 5.36 -18.90
CA ALA A 100 -31.77 6.54 -18.48
C ALA A 100 -31.02 7.46 -17.49
N GLY A 101 -29.77 7.13 -17.12
CA GLY A 101 -28.98 7.89 -16.14
C GLY A 101 -29.43 7.73 -14.69
N GLY A 102 -30.32 6.76 -14.42
CA GLY A 102 -30.77 6.40 -13.08
C GLY A 102 -29.77 5.52 -12.32
N MET A 103 -29.97 5.37 -11.02
CA MET A 103 -29.21 4.44 -10.18
C MET A 103 -30.07 3.22 -9.89
N VAL A 104 -29.50 2.02 -10.12
CA VAL A 104 -30.11 0.77 -9.69
C VAL A 104 -30.27 0.80 -8.16
N GLY A 105 -31.37 0.23 -7.66
CA GLY A 105 -31.74 0.34 -6.24
C GLY A 105 -30.66 -0.22 -5.31
N ASP A 106 -30.48 0.44 -4.17
CA ASP A 106 -29.41 0.13 -3.21
C ASP A 106 -29.42 -1.34 -2.77
N ARG A 107 -30.60 -1.95 -2.62
CA ARG A 107 -30.74 -3.37 -2.25
C ARG A 107 -30.09 -4.31 -3.25
N GLU A 108 -30.33 -4.12 -4.55
CA GLU A 108 -29.77 -4.99 -5.59
C GLU A 108 -28.25 -4.82 -5.67
N VAL A 109 -27.78 -3.58 -5.59
CA VAL A 109 -26.34 -3.27 -5.57
C VAL A 109 -25.65 -3.91 -4.37
N VAL A 110 -26.19 -3.73 -3.16
CA VAL A 110 -25.62 -4.31 -1.93
C VAL A 110 -25.60 -5.83 -2.01
N GLU A 111 -26.67 -6.47 -2.47
CA GLU A 111 -26.75 -7.93 -2.60
C GLU A 111 -25.70 -8.49 -3.56
N ILE A 112 -25.59 -7.89 -4.74
CA ILE A 112 -24.64 -8.34 -5.78
C ILE A 112 -23.20 -8.14 -5.32
N VAL A 113 -22.88 -6.99 -4.71
CA VAL A 113 -21.53 -6.69 -4.21
C VAL A 113 -21.14 -7.65 -3.10
N PHE A 114 -22.00 -7.84 -2.09
CA PHE A 114 -21.66 -8.70 -0.94
C PHE A 114 -21.49 -10.15 -1.37
N ARG A 115 -22.34 -10.64 -2.28
CA ARG A 115 -22.18 -11.96 -2.88
C ARG A 115 -20.85 -12.09 -3.63
N LYS A 116 -20.49 -11.08 -4.43
CA LYS A 116 -19.23 -11.08 -5.18
C LYS A 116 -18.02 -11.15 -4.25
N LEU A 117 -18.07 -10.44 -3.12
CA LEU A 117 -17.00 -10.44 -2.11
C LEU A 117 -16.78 -11.81 -1.44
N LEU A 118 -17.76 -12.71 -1.48
CA LEU A 118 -17.63 -14.07 -0.93
C LEU A 118 -16.89 -15.04 -1.86
N GLU A 119 -16.58 -14.65 -3.10
CA GLU A 119 -15.84 -15.52 -4.01
C GLU A 119 -14.40 -15.72 -3.51
N PRO A 120 -13.84 -16.96 -3.55
CA PRO A 120 -12.55 -17.28 -2.94
C PRO A 120 -11.36 -16.43 -3.43
N GLN A 121 -11.42 -15.96 -4.67
CA GLN A 121 -10.39 -15.11 -5.27
C GLN A 121 -10.23 -13.75 -4.57
N TYR A 122 -11.24 -13.31 -3.81
CA TYR A 122 -11.19 -12.04 -3.07
C TYR A 122 -10.75 -12.20 -1.62
N ALA A 123 -10.46 -13.41 -1.14
CA ALA A 123 -10.17 -13.65 0.27
C ALA A 123 -9.07 -12.75 0.87
N ASP A 124 -8.04 -12.42 0.06
CA ASP A 124 -6.93 -11.55 0.47
C ASP A 124 -7.22 -10.07 0.36
N GLY A 125 -7.97 -9.67 -0.67
CA GLY A 125 -8.48 -8.32 -0.77
C GLY A 125 -9.30 -8.12 -2.03
N ALA A 126 -10.06 -7.03 -2.07
CA ALA A 126 -10.85 -6.63 -3.23
C ALA A 126 -10.81 -5.12 -3.43
N ILE A 127 -10.76 -4.69 -4.70
CA ILE A 127 -11.05 -3.31 -5.08
C ILE A 127 -12.49 -3.22 -5.57
N LEU A 128 -13.26 -2.31 -4.99
CA LEU A 128 -14.62 -1.97 -5.41
C LEU A 128 -14.60 -0.65 -6.18
N ASP A 129 -14.90 -0.67 -7.49
CA ASP A 129 -15.13 0.53 -8.28
C ASP A 129 -16.64 0.82 -8.37
N GLY A 130 -17.03 1.96 -7.82
CA GLY A 130 -18.40 2.45 -7.89
C GLY A 130 -19.32 2.00 -6.77
N PHE A 131 -18.77 1.60 -5.62
CA PHE A 131 -19.50 1.39 -4.35
C PHE A 131 -18.66 1.92 -3.18
N PRO A 132 -19.26 2.63 -2.21
CA PRO A 132 -20.65 3.09 -2.15
C PRO A 132 -20.86 4.39 -2.96
N ARG A 133 -22.08 4.59 -3.48
CA ARG A 133 -22.52 5.82 -4.18
C ARG A 133 -23.58 6.62 -3.43
N THR A 134 -24.28 5.98 -2.50
CA THR A 134 -25.40 6.54 -1.72
C THR A 134 -25.12 6.40 -0.23
N ARG A 135 -25.83 7.17 0.59
CA ARG A 135 -25.75 7.07 2.07
C ARG A 135 -26.23 5.72 2.58
N VAL A 136 -27.29 5.16 1.97
CA VAL A 136 -27.80 3.82 2.32
C VAL A 136 -26.72 2.76 2.10
N GLN A 137 -25.96 2.82 1.01
CA GLN A 137 -24.84 1.90 0.75
C GLN A 137 -23.69 2.10 1.75
N VAL A 138 -23.42 3.34 2.17
CA VAL A 138 -22.45 3.64 3.23
C VAL A 138 -22.85 2.97 4.55
N GLU A 139 -24.12 3.11 4.97
CA GLU A 139 -24.61 2.47 6.19
C GLU A 139 -24.58 0.93 6.07
N CYS A 140 -24.93 0.37 4.91
CA CYS A 140 -24.79 -1.07 4.67
C CYS A 140 -23.33 -1.55 4.77
N LEU A 141 -22.36 -0.75 4.32
CA LEU A 141 -20.93 -1.06 4.47
C LEU A 141 -20.49 -1.06 5.93
N LYS A 142 -20.96 -0.10 6.75
CA LYS A 142 -20.67 -0.06 8.19
C LYS A 142 -21.21 -1.31 8.88
N LEU A 143 -22.46 -1.68 8.58
CA LEU A 143 -23.08 -2.90 9.09
C LEU A 143 -22.33 -4.16 8.64
N LEU A 144 -21.81 -4.20 7.41
CA LEU A 144 -20.96 -5.30 6.94
C LEU A 144 -19.69 -5.40 7.78
N TYR A 145 -19.01 -4.27 8.02
CA TYR A 145 -17.81 -4.23 8.84
C TYR A 145 -18.09 -4.75 10.26
N ASP A 146 -19.18 -4.31 10.88
CA ASP A 146 -19.59 -4.78 12.21
C ASP A 146 -19.84 -6.29 12.23
N ARG A 147 -20.54 -6.84 11.22
CA ARG A 147 -20.75 -8.29 11.09
C ARG A 147 -19.45 -9.07 10.86
N MET A 148 -18.51 -8.52 10.09
CA MET A 148 -17.20 -9.15 9.92
C MET A 148 -16.43 -9.23 11.25
N ILE A 149 -16.52 -8.18 12.08
CA ILE A 149 -15.94 -8.16 13.42
C ILE A 149 -16.63 -9.17 14.34
N GLU A 150 -17.96 -9.28 14.29
CA GLU A 150 -18.72 -10.29 15.03
C GLU A 150 -18.31 -11.72 14.65
N LEU A 151 -18.26 -12.04 13.35
CA LEU A 151 -17.83 -13.36 12.86
C LEU A 151 -16.40 -13.67 13.31
N ARG A 152 -15.49 -12.68 13.26
CA ARG A 152 -14.12 -12.85 13.77
C ARG A 152 -14.10 -13.19 15.27
N ARG A 153 -14.94 -12.54 16.09
CA ARG A 153 -15.03 -12.85 17.53
C ARG A 153 -15.61 -14.23 17.76
N GLU A 154 -16.67 -14.58 17.04
CA GLU A 154 -17.36 -15.87 17.13
C GLU A 154 -16.42 -17.04 16.81
N PHE A 155 -15.64 -16.94 15.74
CA PHE A 155 -14.74 -18.01 15.29
C PHE A 155 -13.31 -17.92 15.85
N TYR A 156 -13.03 -17.02 16.79
CA TYR A 156 -11.66 -16.70 17.25
C TYR A 156 -10.93 -17.92 17.84
N ASP A 157 -11.61 -18.74 18.64
CA ASP A 157 -11.03 -19.92 19.31
C ASP A 157 -11.25 -21.22 18.52
N THR A 158 -11.62 -21.11 17.25
CA THR A 158 -11.88 -22.26 16.37
C THR A 158 -10.80 -22.43 15.31
N PRO A 159 -10.68 -23.61 14.67
CA PRO A 159 -9.81 -23.79 13.50
C PRO A 159 -10.16 -22.87 12.31
N LEU A 160 -11.35 -22.27 12.31
CA LEU A 160 -11.80 -21.35 11.26
C LEU A 160 -11.26 -19.93 11.42
N ARG A 161 -10.63 -19.58 12.54
CA ARG A 161 -10.05 -18.24 12.81
C ARG A 161 -9.24 -17.69 11.63
N ARG A 162 -8.49 -18.56 10.93
CA ARG A 162 -7.66 -18.18 9.77
C ARG A 162 -8.45 -17.52 8.62
N TYR A 163 -9.75 -17.81 8.50
CA TYR A 163 -10.63 -17.26 7.47
C TYR A 163 -11.31 -15.96 7.90
N PHE A 164 -11.36 -15.65 9.20
CA PHE A 164 -11.99 -14.45 9.75
C PHE A 164 -10.92 -13.49 10.29
N ARG A 165 -10.15 -12.90 9.38
CA ARG A 165 -9.08 -11.95 9.71
C ARG A 165 -9.65 -10.58 10.09
N GLN A 166 -8.84 -9.74 10.71
CA GLN A 166 -9.26 -8.37 11.01
C GLN A 166 -9.53 -7.61 9.70
N PRO A 167 -10.75 -7.10 9.48
CA PRO A 167 -11.09 -6.38 8.27
C PRO A 167 -10.44 -4.99 8.26
N VAL A 168 -9.87 -4.63 7.11
CA VAL A 168 -9.28 -3.32 6.83
C VAL A 168 -10.01 -2.74 5.63
N ILE A 169 -10.51 -1.51 5.76
CA ILE A 169 -11.20 -0.80 4.68
C ILE A 169 -10.42 0.48 4.36
N HIS A 170 -10.08 0.64 3.09
CA HIS A 170 -9.44 1.82 2.53
C HIS A 170 -10.40 2.54 1.59
N ILE A 171 -10.56 3.84 1.76
CA ILE A 171 -11.31 4.72 0.87
C ILE A 171 -10.29 5.48 0.04
N MET A 172 -10.14 5.13 -1.24
CA MET A 172 -9.19 5.79 -2.13
C MET A 172 -9.94 6.72 -3.07
N VAL A 173 -9.73 8.04 -2.95
CA VAL A 173 -10.38 9.04 -3.81
C VAL A 173 -9.35 9.65 -4.75
N LEU A 174 -9.47 9.33 -6.05
CA LEU A 174 -8.73 10.03 -7.11
C LEU A 174 -9.41 11.38 -7.39
N PHE A 175 -8.73 12.46 -7.05
CA PHE A 175 -9.23 13.82 -7.21
C PHE A 175 -8.74 14.47 -8.49
N VAL A 176 -9.67 15.00 -9.26
CA VAL A 176 -9.44 15.93 -10.38
C VAL A 176 -10.44 17.06 -10.26
N ASP A 177 -10.06 18.26 -10.68
CA ASP A 177 -11.01 19.36 -10.73
C ASP A 177 -12.04 19.19 -11.87
N GLU A 178 -13.10 20.00 -11.83
CA GLU A 178 -14.19 19.92 -12.80
C GLU A 178 -13.71 20.20 -14.24
N ARG A 179 -12.83 21.19 -14.40
CA ARG A 179 -12.35 21.61 -15.73
C ARG A 179 -11.57 20.46 -16.37
N GLU A 180 -10.65 19.86 -15.63
CA GLU A 180 -9.83 18.74 -16.09
C GLU A 180 -10.68 17.48 -16.29
N SER A 181 -11.61 17.18 -15.39
CA SER A 181 -12.57 16.09 -15.54
C SER A 181 -13.37 16.18 -16.85
N VAL A 182 -13.92 17.36 -17.14
CA VAL A 182 -14.70 17.61 -18.36
C VAL A 182 -13.80 17.50 -19.59
N ALA A 183 -12.62 18.12 -19.55
CA ALA A 183 -11.65 18.04 -20.64
C ALA A 183 -11.26 16.59 -20.97
N ARG A 184 -10.98 15.77 -19.96
CA ARG A 184 -10.64 14.35 -20.12
C ARG A 184 -11.81 13.53 -20.67
N GLN A 185 -13.04 13.80 -20.25
CA GLN A 185 -14.24 13.13 -20.79
C GLN A 185 -14.45 13.46 -22.27
N LEU A 186 -14.41 14.73 -22.65
CA LEU A 186 -14.55 15.17 -24.04
C LEU A 186 -13.40 14.68 -24.93
N ARG A 187 -12.17 14.61 -24.39
CA ARG A 187 -11.02 14.03 -25.10
C ARG A 187 -11.23 12.55 -25.33
N ARG A 188 -11.69 11.80 -24.32
CA ARG A 188 -12.03 10.37 -24.47
C ARG A 188 -13.11 10.17 -25.52
N GLY A 189 -14.18 10.97 -25.50
CA GLY A 189 -15.26 10.90 -26.48
C GLY A 189 -14.77 11.05 -27.92
N ARG A 190 -13.87 12.02 -28.17
CA ARG A 190 -13.23 12.21 -29.48
C ARG A 190 -12.40 11.01 -29.93
N ILE A 191 -11.53 10.50 -29.06
CA ILE A 191 -10.69 9.32 -29.36
C ILE A 191 -11.55 8.09 -29.68
N VAL A 192 -12.61 7.86 -28.92
CA VAL A 192 -13.53 6.74 -29.15
C VAL A 192 -14.28 6.89 -30.48
N ALA A 193 -14.75 8.10 -30.80
CA ALA A 193 -15.44 8.36 -32.05
C ALA A 193 -14.53 8.11 -33.27
N GLU A 194 -13.29 8.62 -33.23
CA GLU A 194 -12.28 8.42 -34.28
C GLU A 194 -11.93 6.93 -34.45
N HIS A 195 -11.65 6.22 -33.34
CA HIS A 195 -11.37 4.77 -33.36
C HIS A 195 -12.53 3.98 -33.94
N ASN A 196 -13.77 4.25 -33.52
CA ASN A 196 -14.95 3.54 -34.00
C ASN A 196 -15.23 3.82 -35.48
N GLU A 197 -14.98 5.04 -35.96
CA GLU A 197 -15.07 5.36 -37.39
C GLU A 197 -14.04 4.56 -38.20
N GLU A 198 -12.80 4.45 -37.71
CA GLU A 198 -11.76 3.66 -38.35
C GLU A 198 -12.09 2.16 -38.38
N VAL A 199 -12.57 1.59 -37.26
CA VAL A 199 -13.01 0.19 -37.18
C VAL A 199 -14.16 -0.07 -38.14
N ARG A 200 -15.15 0.83 -38.22
CA ARG A 200 -16.27 0.71 -39.18
C ARG A 200 -15.79 0.76 -40.63
N ARG A 201 -14.77 1.59 -40.93
CA ARG A 201 -14.21 1.73 -42.29
C ARG A 201 -13.33 0.54 -42.69
N SER A 202 -12.47 0.06 -41.79
CA SER A 202 -11.50 -1.00 -42.07
C SER A 202 -12.09 -2.40 -41.92
N GLY A 203 -13.15 -2.55 -41.10
CA GLY A 203 -13.68 -3.84 -40.69
C GLY A 203 -12.76 -4.61 -39.73
N VAL A 204 -11.68 -3.99 -39.24
CA VAL A 204 -10.67 -4.61 -38.38
C VAL A 204 -10.67 -3.92 -37.01
N GLY A 205 -10.84 -4.72 -35.96
CA GLY A 205 -10.85 -4.26 -34.55
C GLY A 205 -12.23 -4.36 -33.89
N GLU A 206 -12.29 -4.02 -32.61
CA GLU A 206 -13.53 -3.99 -31.82
C GLU A 206 -13.96 -2.54 -31.56
N LEU A 207 -15.29 -2.31 -31.58
CA LEU A 207 -15.87 -1.01 -31.26
C LEU A 207 -15.70 -0.73 -29.76
N MET A 208 -15.22 0.48 -29.46
CA MET A 208 -15.17 1.01 -28.11
C MET A 208 -16.55 1.56 -27.70
N GLU A 209 -16.85 1.48 -26.41
CA GLU A 209 -18.10 1.97 -25.83
C GLU A 209 -18.24 3.49 -26.01
N GLU A 210 -19.26 3.92 -26.77
CA GLU A 210 -19.64 5.32 -26.89
C GLU A 210 -20.53 5.75 -25.72
N ARG A 211 -20.07 6.74 -24.96
CA ARG A 211 -20.80 7.26 -23.80
C ARG A 211 -21.44 8.59 -24.15
N ALA A 212 -22.76 8.69 -24.04
CA ALA A 212 -23.50 9.93 -24.29
C ALA A 212 -22.96 11.13 -23.48
N THR A 213 -22.45 10.87 -22.26
CA THR A 213 -21.87 11.92 -21.40
C THR A 213 -20.55 12.51 -21.91
N ASP A 214 -19.88 11.83 -22.84
CA ASP A 214 -18.57 12.25 -23.36
C ASP A 214 -18.70 13.09 -24.64
N GLN A 215 -19.92 13.27 -25.14
CA GLN A 215 -20.22 13.99 -26.39
C GLN A 215 -20.62 15.45 -26.17
N SER A 216 -21.04 15.81 -24.95
CA SER A 216 -21.48 17.17 -24.60
C SER A 216 -20.82 17.66 -23.33
N GLU A 217 -20.34 18.92 -23.35
CA GLU A 217 -19.77 19.56 -22.18
C GLU A 217 -20.79 19.64 -21.02
N GLU A 218 -22.05 19.95 -21.34
CA GLU A 218 -23.13 20.04 -20.35
C GLU A 218 -23.36 18.70 -19.66
N ALA A 219 -23.39 17.61 -20.43
CA ALA A 219 -23.55 16.26 -19.89
C ALA A 219 -22.36 15.84 -19.01
N ALA A 220 -21.13 16.18 -19.42
CA ALA A 220 -19.92 15.92 -18.65
C ALA A 220 -19.89 16.69 -17.32
N ARG A 221 -20.30 17.97 -17.33
CA ARG A 221 -20.44 18.81 -16.13
C ARG A 221 -21.52 18.29 -15.18
N HIS A 222 -22.68 17.93 -15.73
CA HIS A 222 -23.76 17.33 -14.94
C HIS A 222 -23.28 16.06 -14.22
N ARG A 223 -22.55 15.19 -14.92
CA ARG A 223 -21.99 13.96 -14.34
C ARG A 223 -20.98 14.24 -13.22
N TYR A 224 -20.13 15.25 -13.38
CA TYR A 224 -19.21 15.69 -12.33
C TYR A 224 -19.96 16.21 -11.10
N ARG A 225 -20.99 17.03 -11.30
CA ARG A 225 -21.82 17.58 -10.23
C ARG A 225 -22.54 16.48 -9.44
N VAL A 226 -23.14 15.51 -10.12
CA VAL A 226 -23.77 14.33 -9.48
C VAL A 226 -22.77 13.55 -8.62
N PHE A 227 -21.54 13.33 -9.12
CA PHE A 227 -20.49 12.69 -8.33
C PHE A 227 -20.15 13.49 -7.06
N LYS A 228 -19.97 14.82 -7.19
CA LYS A 228 -19.61 15.69 -6.08
C LYS A 228 -20.70 15.76 -5.01
N GLU A 229 -21.97 15.86 -5.41
CA GLU A 229 -23.10 16.00 -4.49
C GLU A 229 -23.48 14.70 -3.79
N LYS A 230 -23.44 13.56 -4.50
CA LYS A 230 -23.90 12.28 -3.95
C LYS A 230 -22.73 11.41 -3.48
N THR A 231 -21.86 11.04 -4.41
CA THR A 231 -20.81 10.03 -4.16
C THR A 231 -19.69 10.58 -3.28
N TYR A 232 -19.21 11.79 -3.53
CA TYR A 232 -18.12 12.36 -2.74
C TYR A 232 -18.52 12.59 -1.28
N HIS A 233 -19.72 13.13 -1.03
CA HIS A 233 -20.24 13.27 0.33
C HIS A 233 -20.42 11.91 1.04
N ALA A 234 -20.89 10.89 0.33
CA ALA A 234 -20.99 9.53 0.87
C ALA A 234 -19.60 8.99 1.28
N LEU A 235 -18.60 9.10 0.41
CA LEU A 235 -17.23 8.65 0.72
C LEU A 235 -16.59 9.47 1.84
N GLN A 236 -16.82 10.78 1.89
CA GLN A 236 -16.27 11.65 2.93
C GLN A 236 -16.80 11.28 4.33
N SER A 237 -18.04 10.80 4.43
CA SER A 237 -18.62 10.36 5.70
C SER A 237 -17.93 9.10 6.28
N LEU A 238 -17.19 8.36 5.47
CA LEU A 238 -16.44 7.18 5.91
C LEU A 238 -15.06 7.53 6.48
N ARG A 239 -14.58 8.76 6.30
CA ARG A 239 -13.25 9.21 6.73
C ARG A 239 -13.01 9.10 8.24
N GLU A 240 -14.07 9.20 9.04
CA GLU A 240 -13.97 9.12 10.50
C GLU A 240 -13.89 7.67 11.01
N ILE A 241 -14.19 6.69 10.14
CA ILE A 241 -14.33 5.28 10.52
C ILE A 241 -13.24 4.43 9.87
N PHE A 242 -12.89 4.73 8.62
CA PHE A 242 -11.97 3.94 7.80
C PHE A 242 -10.79 4.77 7.28
N HIS A 243 -9.74 4.08 6.84
CA HIS A 243 -8.56 4.72 6.27
C HIS A 243 -8.94 5.46 5.00
N PHE A 244 -8.73 6.78 4.97
CA PHE A 244 -9.13 7.62 3.84
C PHE A 244 -7.92 8.23 3.17
N HIS A 245 -7.76 7.92 1.89
CA HIS A 245 -6.66 8.31 1.03
C HIS A 245 -7.16 9.30 -0.01
N PHE A 246 -6.62 10.51 0.00
CA PHE A 246 -6.98 11.56 -0.95
C PHE A 246 -5.84 11.80 -1.92
N ILE A 247 -6.00 11.39 -3.18
CA ILE A 247 -4.92 11.31 -4.14
C ILE A 247 -5.14 12.35 -5.23
N ASN A 248 -4.18 13.25 -5.39
CA ASN A 248 -4.19 14.20 -6.49
C ASN A 248 -3.94 13.46 -7.82
N ALA A 249 -4.94 13.47 -8.70
CA ALA A 249 -4.93 12.80 -10.00
C ALA A 249 -4.96 13.79 -11.20
N GLN A 250 -4.66 15.07 -10.97
CA GLN A 250 -4.61 16.11 -12.03
C GLN A 250 -3.41 15.98 -12.96
N GLY A 251 -2.28 15.50 -12.44
CA GLY A 251 -1.02 15.37 -13.19
C GLY A 251 -1.01 14.23 -14.23
N PRO A 252 0.13 14.04 -14.92
CA PRO A 252 0.38 12.89 -15.80
C PRO A 252 0.37 11.57 -15.02
N LEU A 253 0.18 10.45 -15.73
CA LEU A 253 0.01 9.12 -15.13
C LEU A 253 1.12 8.75 -14.15
N GLU A 254 2.38 9.00 -14.49
CA GLU A 254 3.54 8.70 -13.65
C GLU A 254 3.47 9.43 -12.31
N GLU A 255 3.14 10.72 -12.32
CA GLU A 255 2.98 11.52 -11.10
C GLU A 255 1.81 11.02 -10.24
N VAL A 256 0.69 10.65 -10.87
CA VAL A 256 -0.46 10.08 -10.16
C VAL A 256 -0.09 8.75 -9.52
N GLN A 257 0.68 7.91 -10.21
CA GLN A 257 1.19 6.64 -9.69
C GLN A 257 2.16 6.83 -8.52
N GLU A 258 3.04 7.83 -8.57
CA GLU A 258 3.88 8.20 -7.42
C GLU A 258 3.04 8.68 -6.23
N ASN A 259 2.01 9.50 -6.47
CA ASN A 259 1.12 9.97 -5.42
C ASN A 259 0.38 8.79 -4.77
N ILE A 260 -0.07 7.81 -5.57
CA ILE A 260 -0.66 6.55 -5.06
C ILE A 260 0.35 5.80 -4.18
N ILE A 261 1.60 5.64 -4.62
CA ILE A 261 2.63 4.96 -3.84
C ILE A 261 2.88 5.68 -2.51
N LYS A 262 3.07 7.00 -2.54
CA LYS A 262 3.35 7.81 -1.33
C LYS A 262 2.23 7.67 -0.29
N GLU A 263 0.99 7.76 -0.74
CA GLU A 263 -0.19 7.67 0.13
C GLU A 263 -0.34 6.26 0.73
N LEU A 264 -0.10 5.21 -0.06
CA LEU A 264 -0.17 3.82 0.42
C LEU A 264 1.01 3.42 1.31
N GLN A 265 2.22 3.94 1.05
CA GLN A 265 3.41 3.66 1.87
C GLN A 265 3.27 4.17 3.30
N TYR A 266 2.64 5.33 3.49
CA TYR A 266 2.41 5.97 4.79
C TYR A 266 1.65 5.06 5.80
N GLN A 267 0.88 4.06 5.31
CA GLN A 267 -0.07 3.30 6.15
C GLN A 267 0.21 1.79 6.25
N SER A 268 1.27 1.28 5.61
CA SER A 268 1.69 -0.14 5.72
C SER A 268 1.90 -0.63 7.17
N SER A 269 2.13 0.28 8.10
CA SER A 269 2.24 0.05 9.55
C SER A 269 0.89 -0.23 10.25
N LEU A 270 -0.26 0.12 9.65
CA LEU A 270 -1.59 0.01 10.27
C LEU A 270 -2.39 -1.25 9.85
N GLU A 271 -1.82 -2.08 8.99
CA GLU A 271 -2.51 -3.24 8.37
C GLU A 271 -2.19 -4.58 9.01
N LEU A 272 -1.29 -4.53 9.99
CA LEU A 272 -0.93 -5.63 10.85
C LEU A 272 -1.88 -5.64 12.05
N ASP A 273 -2.21 -6.85 12.52
CA ASP A 273 -2.91 -7.00 13.80
C ASP A 273 -2.12 -6.23 14.90
N PRO A 274 -2.78 -5.50 15.82
CA PRO A 274 -2.10 -4.64 16.78
C PRO A 274 -0.99 -5.33 17.58
N GLN A 275 -1.18 -6.61 17.94
CA GLN A 275 -0.14 -7.37 18.64
C GLN A 275 1.08 -7.63 17.75
N THR A 276 0.86 -7.80 16.45
CA THR A 276 1.93 -8.01 15.45
C THR A 276 2.67 -6.69 15.19
N PHE A 277 1.93 -5.59 15.09
CA PHE A 277 2.51 -4.26 14.91
C PHE A 277 3.41 -3.86 16.08
N ASP A 278 2.95 -4.05 17.32
CA ASP A 278 3.73 -3.71 18.52
C ASP A 278 5.06 -4.48 18.63
N GLN A 279 5.13 -5.70 18.09
CA GLN A 279 6.38 -6.45 18.03
C GLN A 279 7.31 -5.91 16.94
N LEU A 280 6.77 -5.58 15.76
CA LEU A 280 7.57 -5.13 14.62
C LEU A 280 8.04 -3.67 14.75
N ARG A 281 7.29 -2.79 15.42
CA ARG A 281 7.65 -1.37 15.63
C ARG A 281 8.93 -1.18 16.46
N ARG A 282 9.48 -2.24 17.07
CA ARG A 282 10.78 -2.20 17.75
C ARG A 282 11.96 -2.10 16.77
N LEU A 283 11.73 -2.43 15.51
CA LEU A 283 12.71 -2.30 14.43
C LEU A 283 12.40 -1.04 13.62
N PRO A 284 13.39 -0.16 13.38
CA PRO A 284 13.18 1.02 12.55
C PRO A 284 12.91 0.61 11.10
N LEU A 285 12.10 1.40 10.39
CA LEU A 285 11.86 1.19 8.97
C LEU A 285 13.15 1.45 8.17
N ALA A 286 13.36 0.72 7.09
CA ALA A 286 14.51 0.96 6.21
C ALA A 286 14.56 2.41 5.71
N SER A 287 13.40 3.02 5.45
CA SER A 287 13.28 4.43 5.11
C SER A 287 13.72 5.35 6.25
N GLU A 288 13.39 5.04 7.50
CA GLU A 288 13.81 5.81 8.68
C GLU A 288 15.31 5.68 8.94
N ILE A 289 15.90 4.49 8.73
CA ILE A 289 17.34 4.27 8.87
C ILE A 289 18.14 5.16 7.92
N ILE A 290 17.60 5.45 6.73
CA ILE A 290 18.28 6.29 5.73
C ILE A 290 18.19 7.78 6.09
N VAL A 291 17.12 8.20 6.75
CA VAL A 291 16.90 9.60 7.14
C VAL A 291 17.95 9.96 8.20
N HIS A 292 18.83 10.91 7.88
CA HIS A 292 20.02 11.31 8.66
C HIS A 292 21.22 10.36 8.63
N ALA A 293 21.18 9.22 7.94
CA ALA A 293 22.29 8.26 7.89
C ALA A 293 23.64 8.91 7.51
N ARG A 294 23.62 9.85 6.56
CA ARG A 294 24.82 10.60 6.14
C ARG A 294 25.35 11.52 7.25
N GLN A 295 24.47 12.22 7.96
CA GLN A 295 24.86 13.12 9.05
C GLN A 295 25.44 12.33 10.23
N GLU A 296 24.85 11.17 10.53
CA GLU A 296 25.37 10.27 11.56
C GLU A 296 26.71 9.65 11.16
N LEU A 297 26.89 9.26 9.90
CA LEU A 297 28.17 8.76 9.39
C LEU A 297 29.28 9.80 9.56
N VAL A 298 29.04 11.05 9.17
CA VAL A 298 30.00 12.15 9.34
C VAL A 298 30.35 12.33 10.81
N ARG A 299 29.33 12.37 11.69
CA ARG A 299 29.54 12.50 13.13
C ARG A 299 30.40 11.36 13.69
N ARG A 300 30.14 10.10 13.30
CA ARG A 300 30.94 8.96 13.75
C ARG A 300 32.40 9.08 13.31
N LEU A 301 32.65 9.49 12.07
CA LEU A 301 34.02 9.70 11.55
C LEU A 301 34.75 10.81 12.31
N ASP A 302 34.09 11.94 12.56
CA ASP A 302 34.64 13.04 13.35
C ASP A 302 34.93 12.59 14.80
N ASP A 303 34.01 11.82 15.41
CA ASP A 303 34.18 11.25 16.75
C ASP A 303 35.35 10.24 16.80
N TYR A 304 35.55 9.43 15.75
CA TYR A 304 36.70 8.52 15.65
C TYR A 304 38.02 9.28 15.63
N GLU A 305 38.13 10.32 14.82
CA GLU A 305 39.35 11.15 14.76
C GLU A 305 39.60 11.86 16.10
N PHE A 306 38.55 12.39 16.74
CA PHE A 306 38.70 13.14 17.98
C PHE A 306 39.01 12.26 19.20
N GLN A 307 38.32 11.13 19.35
CA GLN A 307 38.40 10.30 20.56
C GLN A 307 39.35 9.11 20.42
N LYS A 308 39.56 8.61 19.19
CA LYS A 308 40.27 7.34 18.91
C LYS A 308 41.22 7.47 17.71
N SER A 309 41.89 8.63 17.59
CA SER A 309 42.78 8.99 16.47
C SER A 309 43.78 7.88 16.12
N GLU A 310 44.47 7.30 17.11
CA GLU A 310 45.47 6.25 16.86
C GLU A 310 44.88 5.00 16.18
N LEU A 311 43.74 4.51 16.67
CA LEU A 311 43.08 3.34 16.09
C LEU A 311 42.54 3.66 14.69
N PHE A 312 41.95 4.84 14.52
CA PHE A 312 41.41 5.31 13.26
C PHE A 312 42.50 5.43 12.17
N HIS A 313 43.66 6.01 12.51
CA HIS A 313 44.80 6.10 11.59
C HIS A 313 45.36 4.72 11.24
N ARG A 314 45.45 3.80 12.20
CA ARG A 314 45.86 2.41 11.91
C ARG A 314 44.90 1.71 10.94
N VAL A 315 43.60 1.97 11.01
CA VAL A 315 42.61 1.45 10.06
C VAL A 315 42.81 2.08 8.67
N LEU A 316 43.05 3.39 8.59
CA LEU A 316 43.36 4.07 7.32
C LEU A 316 44.62 3.49 6.67
N ASP A 317 45.70 3.34 7.43
CA ASP A 317 46.97 2.76 6.96
C ASP A 317 46.76 1.33 6.45
N PHE A 318 45.97 0.53 7.18
CA PHE A 318 45.62 -0.83 6.75
C PHE A 318 44.84 -0.83 5.43
N ILE A 319 43.82 0.04 5.29
CA ILE A 319 43.04 0.17 4.06
C ILE A 319 43.96 0.57 2.90
N GLU A 320 44.79 1.60 3.09
CA GLU A 320 45.67 2.13 2.06
C GLU A 320 46.73 1.11 1.61
N ALA A 321 47.40 0.45 2.56
CA ALA A 321 48.51 -0.44 2.26
C ALA A 321 48.05 -1.84 1.81
N ARG A 322 46.92 -2.35 2.32
CA ARG A 322 46.53 -3.76 2.12
C ARG A 322 45.29 -3.95 1.24
N ILE A 323 44.31 -3.05 1.30
CA ILE A 323 43.04 -3.22 0.58
C ILE A 323 43.04 -2.46 -0.76
N MET A 324 43.43 -1.18 -0.75
CA MET A 324 43.36 -0.32 -1.92
C MET A 324 44.15 -0.82 -3.14
N PRO A 325 45.32 -1.46 -3.00
CA PRO A 325 46.02 -2.04 -4.17
C PRO A 325 45.20 -3.12 -4.87
N ILE A 326 44.43 -3.92 -4.13
CA ILE A 326 43.55 -4.96 -4.67
C ILE A 326 42.32 -4.31 -5.31
N VAL A 327 41.67 -3.37 -4.60
CA VAL A 327 40.51 -2.62 -5.13
C VAL A 327 40.84 -1.95 -6.47
N LYS A 328 41.99 -1.28 -6.57
CA LYS A 328 42.47 -0.64 -7.82
C LYS A 328 42.62 -1.64 -8.97
N ARG A 329 43.12 -2.86 -8.71
CA ARG A 329 43.23 -3.92 -9.73
C ARG A 329 41.86 -4.43 -10.19
N HIS A 330 40.85 -4.31 -9.35
CA HIS A 330 39.46 -4.73 -9.62
C HIS A 330 38.58 -3.60 -10.16
N ALA A 331 39.15 -2.45 -10.53
CA ALA A 331 38.42 -1.27 -11.00
C ALA A 331 37.47 -1.53 -12.18
N ILE A 332 37.80 -2.49 -13.05
CA ILE A 332 36.92 -2.89 -14.16
C ILE A 332 35.70 -3.67 -13.64
N SER A 333 35.93 -4.66 -12.78
CA SER A 333 34.87 -5.51 -12.25
C SER A 333 33.96 -4.81 -11.24
N GLY A 334 34.44 -3.74 -10.61
CA GLY A 334 33.75 -3.03 -9.54
C GLY A 334 33.59 -3.87 -8.26
N ARG A 335 34.28 -5.01 -8.13
CA ARG A 335 34.18 -5.92 -6.98
C ARG A 335 35.53 -6.52 -6.63
N ALA A 336 35.95 -6.36 -5.38
CA ALA A 336 37.17 -6.92 -4.82
C ALA A 336 36.85 -7.78 -3.59
N GLN A 337 37.54 -8.91 -3.47
CA GLN A 337 37.46 -9.78 -2.30
C GLN A 337 38.85 -9.91 -1.69
N ILE A 338 38.98 -9.55 -0.42
CA ILE A 338 40.24 -9.50 0.32
C ILE A 338 40.13 -10.43 1.52
N ASN A 339 41.11 -11.30 1.73
CA ASN A 339 41.22 -12.09 2.96
C ASN A 339 42.36 -11.51 3.80
N SER A 340 42.12 -11.27 5.09
CA SER A 340 43.10 -10.74 6.02
C SER A 340 43.11 -11.51 7.33
N GLU A 341 44.29 -11.67 7.90
CA GLU A 341 44.51 -12.23 9.24
C GLU A 341 45.04 -11.15 10.20
N ASP A 342 44.98 -9.88 9.78
CA ASP A 342 45.55 -8.77 10.53
C ASP A 342 44.89 -8.66 11.92
N PRO A 343 45.69 -8.62 13.01
CA PRO A 343 45.16 -8.53 14.37
C PRO A 343 44.25 -7.33 14.60
N LEU A 344 44.44 -6.22 13.85
CA LEU A 344 43.62 -5.02 13.92
C LEU A 344 42.13 -5.32 13.76
N LEU A 345 41.78 -6.26 12.88
CA LEU A 345 40.39 -6.61 12.57
C LEU A 345 39.70 -7.42 13.67
N ASN A 346 40.43 -7.86 14.71
CA ASN A 346 39.80 -8.46 15.89
C ASN A 346 39.09 -7.44 16.77
N ASP A 347 39.41 -6.15 16.63
CA ASP A 347 38.74 -5.07 17.33
C ASP A 347 37.40 -4.74 16.61
N PRO A 348 36.24 -4.90 17.29
CA PRO A 348 34.95 -4.55 16.70
C PRO A 348 34.85 -3.10 16.24
N GLU A 349 35.53 -2.17 16.93
CA GLU A 349 35.52 -0.76 16.54
C GLU A 349 36.34 -0.50 15.28
N ALA A 350 37.46 -1.20 15.10
CA ALA A 350 38.23 -1.13 13.87
C ALA A 350 37.42 -1.64 12.66
N LEU A 351 36.58 -2.66 12.85
CA LEU A 351 35.66 -3.14 11.82
C LEU A 351 34.58 -2.09 11.48
N ALA A 352 34.02 -1.43 12.49
CA ALA A 352 33.05 -0.36 12.29
C ALA A 352 33.67 0.84 11.54
N MET A 353 34.86 1.28 11.97
CA MET A 353 35.62 2.33 11.28
C MET A 353 35.89 1.98 9.83
N LEU A 354 36.30 0.74 9.54
CA LEU A 354 36.56 0.28 8.18
C LEU A 354 35.30 0.39 7.30
N ILE A 355 34.14 -0.05 7.79
CA ILE A 355 32.86 0.03 7.06
C ILE A 355 32.47 1.49 6.83
N ASP A 356 32.60 2.34 7.85
CA ASP A 356 32.26 3.77 7.78
C ASP A 356 33.18 4.51 6.78
N ILE A 357 34.49 4.26 6.81
CA ILE A 357 35.46 4.84 5.86
C ILE A 357 35.12 4.45 4.41
N PHE A 358 34.85 3.17 4.16
CA PHE A 358 34.46 2.73 2.81
C PHE A 358 33.13 3.36 2.37
N SER A 359 32.14 3.42 3.27
CA SER A 359 30.83 4.00 2.99
C SER A 359 30.93 5.49 2.65
N GLU A 360 31.76 6.25 3.36
CA GLU A 360 32.02 7.67 3.04
C GLU A 360 32.65 7.81 1.65
N ARG A 361 33.65 6.97 1.36
CA ARG A 361 34.40 7.03 0.10
C ARG A 361 33.64 6.46 -1.11
N GLY A 362 32.37 6.11 -0.95
CA GLY A 362 31.48 5.64 -2.01
C GLY A 362 31.62 4.15 -2.34
N TYR A 363 32.21 3.36 -1.44
CA TYR A 363 32.28 1.90 -1.57
C TYR A 363 31.24 1.23 -0.67
N HIS A 364 30.76 0.07 -1.08
CA HIS A 364 29.98 -0.83 -0.23
C HIS A 364 30.87 -1.97 0.27
N ALA A 365 31.09 -2.02 1.59
CA ALA A 365 31.95 -2.98 2.24
C ALA A 365 31.17 -3.95 3.15
N VAL A 366 31.51 -5.24 3.07
CA VAL A 366 30.99 -6.31 3.95
C VAL A 366 32.17 -7.07 4.52
N VAL A 367 32.14 -7.41 5.80
CA VAL A 367 33.22 -8.15 6.48
C VAL A 367 32.68 -9.39 7.17
N ASP A 368 33.20 -10.56 6.78
CA ASP A 368 32.86 -11.85 7.37
C ASP A 368 34.04 -12.47 8.11
N LEU A 369 33.87 -12.82 9.38
CA LEU A 369 34.87 -13.57 10.15
C LEU A 369 34.70 -15.08 9.94
N HIS A 370 35.68 -15.71 9.31
CA HIS A 370 35.79 -17.16 9.21
C HIS A 370 36.70 -17.71 10.30
N ARG A 371 36.22 -18.70 11.04
CA ARG A 371 36.97 -19.42 12.07
C ARG A 371 37.30 -20.81 11.55
N ILE A 372 38.58 -21.10 11.39
CA ILE A 372 39.07 -22.35 10.82
C ILE A 372 39.88 -23.06 11.91
N GLU A 373 39.47 -24.27 12.26
CA GLU A 373 40.25 -25.14 13.14
C GLU A 373 41.41 -25.75 12.35
N ILE A 374 42.64 -25.50 12.80
CA ILE A 374 43.84 -26.06 12.21
C ILE A 374 44.41 -27.07 13.21
N PRO A 375 44.46 -28.36 12.86
CA PRO A 375 45.12 -29.38 13.68
C PRO A 375 46.59 -29.02 13.90
N GLU A 376 47.03 -29.00 15.16
CA GLU A 376 48.45 -28.76 15.50
C GLU A 376 49.13 -30.01 16.05
N GLN A 377 48.41 -30.78 16.87
CA GLN A 377 48.97 -31.95 17.53
C GLN A 377 47.90 -33.04 17.66
N VAL A 378 48.33 -34.29 17.55
CA VAL A 378 47.51 -35.48 17.76
C VAL A 378 48.10 -36.22 18.94
N ASP A 379 47.31 -36.42 19.99
CA ASP A 379 47.64 -37.32 21.09
C ASP A 379 47.49 -38.77 20.60
N LEU A 380 48.62 -39.44 20.40
CA LEU A 380 48.66 -40.81 19.88
C LEU A 380 48.12 -41.86 20.87
N LYS A 381 47.95 -41.52 22.16
CA LYS A 381 47.39 -42.43 23.17
C LYS A 381 45.88 -42.31 23.28
N THR A 382 45.35 -41.09 23.18
CA THR A 382 43.90 -40.83 23.33
C THR A 382 43.19 -40.62 21.99
N GLY A 383 43.93 -40.45 20.90
CA GLY A 383 43.40 -40.07 19.58
C GLY A 383 42.95 -38.61 19.50
N ARG A 384 43.16 -37.80 20.55
CA ARG A 384 42.65 -36.43 20.61
C ARG A 384 43.49 -35.49 19.73
N ILE A 385 42.84 -34.78 18.82
CA ILE A 385 43.47 -33.74 18.00
C ILE A 385 43.29 -32.40 18.72
N SER A 386 44.38 -31.71 19.04
CA SER A 386 44.34 -30.32 19.48
C SER A 386 44.49 -29.40 18.27
N CYS A 387 43.48 -28.57 18.06
CA CYS A 387 43.43 -27.59 17.00
C CYS A 387 43.72 -26.19 17.54
N ARG A 388 44.47 -25.37 16.80
CA ARG A 388 44.42 -23.92 16.98
C ARG A 388 43.31 -23.32 16.16
N MET A 389 42.72 -22.25 16.66
CA MET A 389 41.71 -21.49 15.93
C MET A 389 42.37 -20.41 15.07
N LYS A 390 42.24 -20.51 13.75
CA LYS A 390 42.68 -19.48 12.81
C LYS A 390 41.50 -18.58 12.44
N LYS A 391 41.65 -17.27 12.66
CA LYS A 391 40.66 -16.25 12.27
C LYS A 391 41.06 -15.64 10.94
N VAL A 392 40.15 -15.66 9.97
CA VAL A 392 40.35 -15.04 8.65
C VAL A 392 39.17 -14.11 8.37
N PHE A 393 39.45 -12.83 8.20
CA PHE A 393 38.45 -11.83 7.84
C PHE A 393 38.36 -11.74 6.32
N ARG A 394 37.18 -12.01 5.78
CA ARG A 394 36.87 -11.86 4.36
C ARG A 394 36.15 -10.54 4.17
N ILE A 395 36.81 -9.61 3.50
CA ILE A 395 36.33 -8.26 3.23
C ILE A 395 35.92 -8.21 1.76
N MET A 396 34.64 -7.96 1.50
CA MET A 396 34.11 -7.74 0.16
C MET A 396 33.89 -6.24 -0.03
N VAL A 397 34.52 -5.67 -1.05
CA VAL A 397 34.37 -4.25 -1.40
C VAL A 397 33.78 -4.16 -2.80
N SER A 398 32.68 -3.43 -2.94
CA SER A 398 32.00 -3.22 -4.21
C SER A 398 31.80 -1.73 -4.50
N PHE A 399 31.88 -1.36 -5.77
CA PHE A 399 31.80 0.02 -6.27
C PHE A 399 31.45 0.00 -7.76
N LEU A 400 31.14 1.17 -8.32
CA LEU A 400 30.83 1.28 -9.74
C LEU A 400 32.07 0.95 -10.59
N GLY A 401 32.03 -0.15 -11.32
CA GLY A 401 33.12 -0.58 -12.20
C GLY A 401 33.20 0.26 -13.47
N SER A 402 34.39 0.33 -14.06
CA SER A 402 34.58 1.01 -15.35
C SER A 402 34.06 0.15 -16.50
N GLU A 403 33.19 0.73 -17.33
CA GLU A 403 32.74 0.07 -18.56
C GLU A 403 33.93 -0.12 -19.51
N ILE A 404 34.24 -1.38 -19.84
CA ILE A 404 35.11 -1.66 -20.98
C ILE A 404 34.34 -1.18 -22.22
N ARG A 405 34.89 -0.18 -22.93
CA ARG A 405 34.47 0.09 -24.31
C ARG A 405 34.65 -1.21 -25.10
N ARG A 406 33.56 -1.95 -25.33
CA ARG A 406 33.52 -2.93 -26.41
C ARG A 406 33.56 -2.10 -27.68
N GLY A 407 34.63 -2.25 -28.45
CA GLY A 407 34.79 -1.55 -29.73
C GLY A 407 33.51 -1.72 -30.57
N ALA A 408 33.08 -0.61 -31.16
CA ALA A 408 31.95 -0.56 -32.08
C ALA A 408 32.19 -1.42 -33.32
#